data_AF-A0A0V8QB53-F1
#
_entry.id   AF-A0A0V8QB53-F1
#
_cell.length_a   1.000
_cell.length_b   1.000
_cell.length_c   1.000
_cell.angle_alpha   90.00
_cell.angle_beta   90.00
_cell.angle_gamma   90.00
#
_symmetry.space_group_name_H-M   'P 1'
#
loop_
_entity.id
_entity.type
_entity.pdbx_description
1 polymer ?
#
loop_
_entity_poly.entity_id
_entity_poly.type
_entity_poly.pdbx_seq_one_letter_code
_entity_poly.pdbx_strand_id
1 'polypeptide(L)'
;MLNRNNKHVKTVTRDRASAYSSAIHEILPDAMQIEDRFHLHQNLLETIKNTVTSVIPVDVRIPIDYGTSKTAAAAVEPCKKNAL
;
A
#
# COMPACT_ATOMS: atom_id res chain seq x y z
N MET A 1 -36.25 18.37 -17.74
CA MET A 1 -36.78 19.05 -16.54
C MET A 1 -36.23 18.29 -15.33
N LEU A 2 -35.23 18.82 -14.61
CA LEU A 2 -34.62 18.15 -13.46
C LEU A 2 -35.47 18.40 -12.21
N ASN A 3 -35.90 17.31 -11.58
CA ASN A 3 -36.88 17.31 -10.50
C ASN A 3 -36.21 17.72 -9.16
N ARG A 4 -36.32 18.99 -8.77
CA ARG A 4 -35.60 19.61 -7.62
C ARG A 4 -36.19 19.31 -6.23
N ASN A 5 -37.03 18.27 -6.10
CA ASN A 5 -37.85 18.04 -4.91
C ASN A 5 -37.29 16.99 -3.93
N ASN A 6 -36.11 16.44 -4.17
CA ASN A 6 -35.50 15.41 -3.32
C ASN A 6 -34.65 15.98 -2.17
N LYS A 7 -35.11 17.07 -1.52
CA LYS A 7 -34.39 17.74 -0.43
C LYS A 7 -34.17 16.88 0.83
N HIS A 8 -34.81 15.72 0.91
CA HIS A 8 -34.61 14.75 1.99
C HIS A 8 -33.34 13.92 1.83
N VAL A 9 -32.76 13.85 0.62
CA VAL A 9 -31.51 13.13 0.36
C VAL A 9 -30.35 13.98 0.89
N LYS A 10 -29.69 13.48 1.93
CA LYS A 10 -28.58 14.19 2.61
C LYS A 10 -27.20 13.71 2.18
N THR A 11 -27.10 12.47 1.70
CA THR A 11 -25.83 11.82 1.36
C THR A 11 -25.97 10.95 0.12
N VAL A 12 -24.99 10.99 -0.76
CA VAL A 12 -24.91 10.16 -1.97
C VAL A 12 -23.52 9.53 -2.04
N THR A 13 -23.46 8.22 -2.31
CA THR A 13 -22.20 7.54 -2.67
C THR A 13 -22.07 7.47 -4.19
N ARG A 14 -20.91 7.84 -4.72
CA ARG A 14 -20.65 7.87 -6.17
C ARG A 14 -19.26 7.34 -6.52
N ASP A 15 -19.10 6.95 -7.79
CA ASP A 15 -17.78 6.74 -8.37
C ASP A 15 -16.99 8.07 -8.50
N ARG A 16 -15.67 7.99 -8.74
CA ARG A 16 -14.78 9.15 -8.79
C ARG A 16 -14.95 10.04 -10.02
N ALA A 17 -15.64 9.57 -11.06
CA ALA A 17 -15.84 10.34 -12.27
C ALA A 17 -16.52 11.70 -12.01
N SER A 18 -15.93 12.76 -12.55
CA SER A 18 -16.41 14.15 -12.39
C SER A 18 -17.84 14.34 -12.90
N ALA A 19 -18.23 13.60 -13.95
CA ALA A 19 -19.58 13.63 -14.51
C ALA A 19 -20.65 13.32 -13.46
N TYR A 20 -20.43 12.33 -12.58
CA TYR A 20 -21.37 12.01 -11.50
C TYR A 20 -21.41 13.13 -10.46
N SER A 21 -20.25 13.67 -10.08
CA SER A 21 -20.17 14.78 -9.12
C SER A 21 -20.95 16.01 -9.59
N SER A 22 -20.75 16.39 -10.86
CA SER A 22 -21.44 17.53 -11.49
C SER A 22 -22.94 17.31 -11.60
N ALA A 23 -23.37 16.13 -12.07
CA ALA A 23 -24.79 15.80 -12.18
C ALA A 23 -25.50 15.79 -10.82
N ILE A 24 -24.86 15.24 -9.78
CA ILE A 24 -25.40 15.24 -8.42
C ILE A 24 -25.47 16.67 -7.89
N HIS A 25 -24.43 17.49 -8.10
CA HIS A 25 -24.41 18.87 -7.62
C HIS A 25 -25.49 19.76 -8.26
N GLU A 26 -25.81 19.52 -9.54
CA GLU A 26 -26.88 20.27 -10.23
C GLU A 26 -28.27 20.01 -9.62
N ILE A 27 -28.51 18.80 -9.11
CA ILE A 27 -29.84 18.36 -8.64
C ILE A 27 -29.95 18.43 -7.10
N LEU A 28 -28.85 18.13 -6.41
CA LEU A 28 -28.74 18.01 -4.95
C LEU A 28 -27.47 18.74 -4.46
N PRO A 29 -27.41 20.09 -4.57
CA PRO A 29 -26.22 20.86 -4.21
C PRO A 29 -25.82 20.71 -2.73
N ASP A 30 -26.81 20.45 -1.87
CA ASP A 30 -26.61 20.32 -0.42
C ASP A 30 -26.29 18.88 0.04
N ALA A 31 -26.33 17.90 -0.87
CA ALA A 31 -26.07 16.51 -0.51
C ALA A 31 -24.56 16.27 -0.36
N MET A 32 -24.15 15.67 0.76
CA MET A 32 -22.78 15.22 0.97
C MET A 32 -22.46 14.09 -0.02
N GLN A 33 -21.40 14.26 -0.80
CA GLN A 33 -20.94 13.26 -1.75
C GLN A 33 -19.76 12.48 -1.18
N ILE A 34 -19.93 11.17 -1.02
CA ILE A 34 -18.88 10.26 -0.56
C ILE A 34 -18.40 9.45 -1.77
N GLU A 35 -17.08 9.32 -1.93
CA GLU A 35 -16.53 8.38 -2.91
C GLU A 35 -16.87 6.93 -2.52
N ASP A 36 -17.10 6.07 -3.50
CA ASP A 36 -17.39 4.66 -3.24
C ASP A 36 -16.31 4.02 -2.33
N ARG A 37 -16.75 3.11 -1.47
CA ARG A 37 -15.92 2.39 -0.50
C ARG A 37 -14.72 1.72 -1.16
N PHE A 38 -14.87 1.24 -2.40
CA PHE A 38 -13.76 0.69 -3.18
C PHE A 38 -12.59 1.68 -3.33
N HIS A 39 -12.88 2.95 -3.67
CA HIS A 39 -11.86 3.99 -3.79
C HIS A 39 -11.24 4.35 -2.45
N LEU A 40 -12.03 4.33 -1.36
CA LEU A 40 -11.50 4.55 -0.02
C LEU A 40 -10.50 3.44 0.39
N HIS A 41 -10.81 2.18 0.09
CA HIS A 41 -9.89 1.06 0.32
C HIS A 41 -8.63 1.18 -0.53
N GLN A 42 -8.75 1.55 -1.81
CA GLN A 42 -7.59 1.74 -2.69
C GLN A 42 -6.67 2.85 -2.18
N ASN A 43 -7.22 4.02 -1.84
CA ASN A 43 -6.45 5.15 -1.30
C ASN A 43 -5.73 4.75 0.00
N LEU A 44 -6.40 3.99 0.88
CA LEU A 44 -5.81 3.52 2.13
C LEU A 44 -4.65 2.54 1.88
N LEU A 45 -4.86 1.53 1.05
CA LEU A 45 -3.83 0.52 0.74
C LEU A 45 -2.62 1.16 0.04
N GLU A 46 -2.85 2.10 -0.86
CA GLU A 46 -1.78 2.86 -1.52
C GLU A 46 -0.98 3.68 -0.51
N THR A 47 -1.65 4.38 0.40
CA THR A 47 -1.00 5.15 1.47
C THR A 47 -0.15 4.25 2.37
N ILE A 48 -0.71 3.10 2.80
CA ILE A 48 0.01 2.13 3.62
C ILE A 48 1.25 1.62 2.87
N LYS A 49 1.09 1.21 1.62
CA LYS A 49 2.21 0.73 0.78
C LYS A 49 3.32 1.77 0.72
N ASN A 50 2.99 3.00 0.34
CA ASN A 50 3.95 4.09 0.19
C ASN A 50 4.68 4.39 1.50
N THR A 51 3.96 4.38 2.63
CA THR A 51 4.52 4.61 3.96
C THR A 51 5.51 3.51 4.33
N VAL A 52 5.12 2.24 4.18
CA VAL A 52 5.97 1.10 4.51
C VAL A 52 7.23 1.10 3.64
N THR A 53 7.08 1.31 2.33
CA THR A 53 8.22 1.37 1.40
C THR A 53 9.14 2.57 1.63
N SER A 54 8.65 3.63 2.27
CA SER A 54 9.46 4.80 2.61
C SER A 54 10.36 4.54 3.83
N VAL A 55 10.01 3.59 4.69
CA VAL A 55 10.71 3.35 5.97
C VAL A 55 11.51 2.05 5.93
N ILE A 56 11.00 1.03 5.25
CA ILE A 56 11.63 -0.29 5.18
C ILE A 56 12.38 -0.41 3.84
N PRO A 57 13.68 -0.75 3.86
CA PRO A 57 14.44 -0.97 2.64
C PRO A 57 13.87 -2.17 1.86
N VAL A 58 13.91 -2.07 0.52
CA VAL A 58 13.39 -3.09 -0.39
C VAL A 58 14.14 -4.42 -0.31
N ASP A 59 15.39 -4.40 0.15
CA ASP A 59 16.23 -5.57 0.40
C ASP A 59 16.59 -5.62 1.89
N VAL A 60 16.13 -6.66 2.59
CA VAL A 60 16.47 -6.93 3.99
C VAL A 60 17.23 -8.24 4.02
N ARG A 61 18.55 -8.16 4.22
CA ARG A 61 19.41 -9.34 4.35
C ARG A 61 19.35 -9.85 5.78
N ILE A 62 18.88 -11.08 5.96
CA ILE A 62 18.92 -11.76 7.26
C ILE A 62 20.31 -12.41 7.41
N PRO A 63 21.11 -12.04 8.43
CA PRO A 63 22.40 -12.67 8.65
C PRO A 63 22.21 -14.14 9.02
N ILE A 64 22.92 -15.01 8.32
CA ILE A 64 22.93 -16.45 8.56
C ILE A 64 24.01 -16.72 9.61
N ASP A 65 23.71 -16.49 10.89
CA ASP A 65 24.60 -16.91 11.98
C ASP A 65 23.81 -17.71 13.01
N TYR A 66 23.31 -18.86 12.56
CA TYR A 66 22.79 -19.89 13.45
C TYR A 66 23.98 -20.63 14.08
N GLY A 67 24.51 -20.09 15.17
CA GLY A 67 25.24 -20.88 16.17
C GLY A 67 26.69 -21.26 15.87
N THR A 68 27.54 -20.32 15.44
CA THR A 68 28.99 -20.51 15.62
C THR A 68 29.34 -20.31 17.08
N SER A 69 29.08 -21.33 17.91
CA SER A 69 29.70 -21.44 19.24
C SER A 69 31.20 -21.32 19.05
N LYS A 70 31.82 -20.34 19.71
CA LYS A 70 33.27 -20.19 19.79
C LYS A 70 33.90 -21.54 20.19
N THR A 71 34.57 -22.20 19.25
CA THR A 71 35.68 -23.08 19.57
C THR A 71 36.81 -22.70 18.62
N ALA A 72 37.71 -21.87 19.15
CA ALA A 72 38.96 -21.55 18.51
C ALA A 72 39.86 -22.80 18.48
N ALA A 73 40.65 -22.87 17.41
CA ALA A 73 41.92 -23.60 17.26
C ALA A 73 41.86 -25.13 17.10
N ALA A 74 42.06 -25.60 15.85
CA ALA A 74 43.17 -26.49 15.53
C ALA A 74 43.35 -26.67 14.00
N ALA A 75 44.62 -26.58 13.58
CA ALA A 75 45.24 -27.13 12.38
C ALA A 75 44.90 -26.51 11.01
N VAL A 76 45.74 -25.52 10.65
CA VAL A 76 46.13 -25.24 9.26
C VAL A 76 47.02 -26.39 8.79
N GLU A 77 46.68 -27.05 7.68
CA GLU A 77 47.62 -27.84 6.89
C GLU A 77 47.45 -27.47 5.40
N PRO A 78 48.52 -27.06 4.69
CA PRO A 78 48.43 -26.70 3.28
C PRO A 78 48.50 -27.95 2.38
N CYS A 79 47.42 -28.21 1.63
CA CYS A 79 47.38 -29.26 0.62
C CYS A 79 48.34 -28.93 -0.55
N LYS A 80 49.34 -29.79 -0.78
CA LYS A 80 50.27 -29.71 -1.91
C LYS A 80 49.51 -29.98 -3.21
N LYS A 81 49.54 -29.01 -4.12
CA LYS A 81 49.10 -29.22 -5.51
C LYS A 81 50.17 -30.03 -6.23
N ASN A 82 49.85 -31.26 -6.62
CA ASN A 82 50.66 -31.97 -7.61
C ASN A 82 50.19 -31.54 -9.00
N ALA A 83 51.15 -31.10 -9.81
CA ALA A 83 51.03 -30.85 -11.24
C ALA A 83 51.51 -32.09 -12.00
N LEU A 84 50.91 -32.27 -13.19
CA LEU A 84 51.07 -33.33 -14.21
C LEU A 84 50.28 -34.63 -13.97
#